data_AF-A0A1W9KPB0-F1
#
_entry.id   AF-A0A1W9KPB0-F1
#
_cell.length_a   1.000
_cell.length_b   1.000
_cell.length_c   1.000
_cell.angle_alpha   90.00
_cell.angle_beta   90.00
_cell.angle_gamma   90.00
#
_symmetry.space_group_name_H-M   'P 1'
#
loop_
_entity.id
_entity.type
_entity.pdbx_description
1 polymer ?
#
loop_
_entity_poly.entity_id
_entity_poly.type
_entity_poly.pdbx_seq_one_letter_code
_entity_poly.pdbx_strand_id
1 'polypeptide(L)'
;MKKSLLALALVAAAAQASALTTGDIAVIGYNADGADNFAWVALTDIAANTTINFTDSSWEDTVFRSTEHLNASGPLTWSFASNLAAGSVVTYSGKGANSWSTGTFGGVGMSLSNDGDQIFAYEGSKSSPSLIYGLQFAHSTGIIAAPTVSDSTHTTNVPGALSVAAGTMFNVGNFDDGYYSGITTGSKTELLSAISTASNWTAGNNEFATSNWKASFAVTAVPEPETYAMLMAGLGLLGFVARRKKKA
;
A
#
# COMPACT_ATOMS: atom_id res chain seq x y z
N MET A 1 -27.97 56.99 -6.53
CA MET A 1 -28.28 55.71 -7.22
C MET A 1 -27.09 55.38 -8.11
N LYS A 2 -26.33 54.29 -8.03
CA LYS A 2 -26.40 52.99 -7.36
C LYS A 2 -24.94 52.60 -7.05
N LYS A 3 -24.64 52.13 -5.84
CA LYS A 3 -23.35 51.51 -5.50
C LYS A 3 -23.39 50.08 -6.04
N SER A 4 -22.53 49.75 -7.00
CA SER A 4 -22.40 48.39 -7.53
C SER A 4 -21.35 47.65 -6.70
N LEU A 5 -21.78 46.75 -5.82
CA LEU A 5 -20.89 45.76 -5.18
C LEU A 5 -20.78 44.56 -6.12
N LEU A 6 -19.58 44.31 -6.64
CA LEU A 6 -19.21 43.03 -7.23
C LEU A 6 -18.83 42.09 -6.07
N ALA A 7 -19.65 41.08 -5.82
CA ALA A 7 -19.30 39.97 -4.94
C ALA A 7 -18.47 38.96 -5.72
N LEU A 8 -17.20 38.78 -5.36
CA LEU A 8 -16.33 37.73 -5.88
C LEU A 8 -16.68 36.44 -5.12
N ALA A 9 -17.43 35.54 -5.76
CA ALA A 9 -17.71 34.21 -5.21
C ALA A 9 -16.43 33.36 -5.33
N LEU A 10 -15.76 33.14 -4.20
CA LEU A 10 -14.66 32.17 -4.10
C LEU A 10 -15.29 30.77 -4.09
N VAL A 11 -15.28 30.08 -5.24
CA VAL A 11 -15.63 28.66 -5.28
C VAL A 11 -14.43 27.90 -4.73
N ALA A 12 -14.53 27.43 -3.48
CA ALA A 12 -13.63 26.42 -2.96
C ALA A 12 -13.96 25.10 -3.67
N ALA A 13 -13.16 24.74 -4.67
CA ALA A 13 -13.17 23.37 -5.18
C ALA A 13 -12.58 22.49 -4.06
N ALA A 14 -13.43 21.72 -3.39
CA ALA A 14 -12.94 20.64 -2.54
C ALA A 14 -12.20 19.66 -3.46
N ALA A 15 -10.87 19.57 -3.33
CA ALA A 15 -10.12 18.49 -3.95
C ALA A 15 -10.70 17.18 -3.41
N GLN A 16 -11.33 16.39 -4.28
CA GLN A 16 -11.66 15.02 -3.91
C GLN A 16 -10.35 14.29 -3.60
N ALA A 17 -10.34 13.51 -2.53
CA ALA A 17 -9.24 12.59 -2.24
C ALA A 17 -8.95 11.78 -3.51
N SER A 18 -7.71 11.81 -3.99
CA SER A 18 -7.29 10.90 -5.06
C SER A 18 -7.37 9.49 -4.51
N ALA A 19 -8.04 8.58 -5.23
CA ALA A 19 -8.05 7.17 -4.89
C ALA A 19 -6.62 6.62 -4.86
N LEU A 20 -6.36 5.68 -3.97
CA LEU A 20 -5.08 5.01 -3.89
C LEU A 20 -4.90 4.07 -5.08
N THR A 21 -3.66 3.99 -5.55
CA THR A 21 -3.22 3.16 -6.66
C THR A 21 -2.26 2.09 -6.18
N THR A 22 -2.00 1.09 -7.02
CA THR A 22 -1.13 -0.04 -6.68
C THR A 22 0.23 0.41 -6.16
N GLY A 23 0.63 -0.15 -5.02
CA GLY A 23 1.88 0.14 -4.33
C GLY A 23 1.90 1.45 -3.55
N ASP A 24 0.80 2.19 -3.45
CA ASP A 24 0.72 3.41 -2.61
C ASP A 24 0.85 3.10 -1.11
N ILE A 25 0.66 1.84 -0.72
CA ILE A 25 1.07 1.30 0.57
C ILE A 25 1.83 -0.01 0.37
N ALA A 26 2.55 -0.45 1.40
CA ALA A 26 3.13 -1.79 1.46
C ALA A 26 3.06 -2.36 2.88
N VAL A 27 2.77 -3.65 3.01
CA VAL A 27 2.86 -4.36 4.29
C VAL A 27 4.34 -4.65 4.58
N ILE A 28 4.80 -4.28 5.77
CA ILE A 28 6.21 -4.34 6.19
C ILE A 28 6.45 -5.24 7.39
N GLY A 29 5.42 -5.95 7.84
CA GLY A 29 5.56 -7.04 8.81
C GLY A 29 4.24 -7.59 9.24
N TYR A 30 4.29 -8.80 9.76
CA TYR A 30 3.16 -9.65 10.10
C TYR A 30 3.56 -10.59 11.23
N ASN A 31 2.57 -11.01 11.99
CA ASN A 31 2.66 -11.98 13.06
C ASN A 31 1.43 -12.88 12.97
N ALA A 32 1.63 -14.13 12.55
CA ALA A 32 0.57 -15.13 12.47
C ALA A 32 0.42 -15.92 13.78
N ASP A 33 1.26 -15.64 14.77
CA ASP A 33 1.17 -16.20 16.10
C ASP A 33 0.48 -15.25 17.10
N GLY A 34 -0.22 -15.85 18.06
CA GLY A 34 -0.79 -15.13 19.20
C GLY A 34 -1.87 -14.11 18.83
N ALA A 35 -1.46 -12.87 18.57
CA ALA A 35 -2.34 -11.69 18.48
C ALA A 35 -2.63 -11.20 17.05
N ASP A 36 -2.14 -11.88 16.01
CA ASP A 36 -2.52 -11.63 14.61
C ASP A 36 -2.25 -10.16 14.18
N ASN A 37 -1.01 -9.72 14.39
CA ASN A 37 -0.59 -8.32 14.18
C ASN A 37 0.03 -8.13 12.81
N PHE A 38 -0.02 -6.90 12.29
CA PHE A 38 0.76 -6.54 11.11
C PHE A 38 1.05 -5.03 11.09
N ALA A 39 1.93 -4.59 10.18
CA ALA A 39 2.14 -3.18 9.92
C ALA A 39 2.28 -2.89 8.44
N TRP A 40 1.93 -1.68 8.06
CA TRP A 40 2.07 -1.17 6.71
C TRP A 40 2.62 0.24 6.71
N VAL A 41 3.26 0.62 5.60
CA VAL A 41 3.81 1.96 5.37
C VAL A 41 3.06 2.63 4.22
N ALA A 42 2.73 3.91 4.39
CA ALA A 42 2.26 4.76 3.30
C ALA A 42 3.46 5.13 2.40
N LEU A 43 3.40 4.86 1.11
CA LEU A 43 4.44 5.24 0.13
C LEU A 43 4.04 6.45 -0.72
N THR A 44 2.88 7.03 -0.43
CA THR A 44 2.39 8.31 -0.92
C THR A 44 1.62 9.00 0.20
N ASP A 45 1.29 10.28 0.03
CA ASP A 45 0.39 10.98 0.93
C ASP A 45 -1.04 10.42 0.78
N ILE A 46 -1.65 10.03 1.90
CA ILE A 46 -3.03 9.53 1.94
C ILE A 46 -3.92 10.67 2.43
N ALA A 47 -4.93 11.01 1.65
CA ALA A 47 -5.84 12.10 1.98
C ALA A 47 -6.72 11.78 3.19
N ALA A 48 -7.15 12.83 3.89
CA ALA A 48 -8.15 12.73 4.95
C ALA A 48 -9.43 12.02 4.46
N ASN A 49 -10.03 11.25 5.36
CA ASN A 49 -11.24 10.44 5.15
C ASN A 49 -11.07 9.31 4.12
N THR A 50 -9.82 8.92 3.82
CA THR A 50 -9.54 7.69 3.07
C THR A 50 -9.87 6.48 3.94
N THR A 51 -10.44 5.45 3.32
CA THR A 51 -10.76 4.18 3.96
C THR A 51 -10.05 3.05 3.22
N ILE A 52 -9.21 2.31 3.93
CA ILE A 52 -8.47 1.16 3.41
C ILE A 52 -9.00 -0.10 4.09
N ASN A 53 -9.38 -1.07 3.28
CA ASN A 53 -9.81 -2.38 3.73
C ASN A 53 -8.64 -3.37 3.67
N PHE A 54 -8.58 -4.25 4.66
CA PHE A 54 -7.61 -5.34 4.77
C PHE A 54 -8.33 -6.68 4.88
N THR A 55 -7.76 -7.69 4.24
CA THR A 55 -8.27 -9.05 4.32
C THR A 55 -7.19 -10.09 4.10
N ASP A 56 -7.34 -11.19 4.82
CA ASP A 56 -6.71 -12.49 4.65
C ASP A 56 -7.56 -13.44 3.81
N SER A 57 -8.60 -12.96 3.10
CA SER A 57 -9.27 -13.78 2.10
C SER A 57 -8.40 -13.98 0.86
N SER A 58 -8.12 -15.23 0.49
CA SER A 58 -7.36 -15.57 -0.71
C SER A 58 -8.02 -15.03 -1.98
N TRP A 59 -7.22 -14.72 -2.98
CA TRP A 59 -7.71 -14.39 -4.31
C TRP A 59 -7.79 -15.66 -5.16
N GLU A 60 -8.95 -15.94 -5.74
CA GLU A 60 -9.17 -17.16 -6.54
C GLU A 60 -8.82 -16.95 -8.02
N ASP A 61 -9.32 -15.87 -8.64
CA ASP A 61 -9.02 -15.50 -10.03
C ASP A 61 -9.46 -14.07 -10.34
N THR A 62 -10.76 -13.81 -10.19
CA THR A 62 -11.37 -12.50 -10.40
C THR A 62 -12.06 -11.94 -9.17
N VAL A 63 -12.10 -12.72 -8.09
CA VAL A 63 -12.78 -12.40 -6.84
C VAL A 63 -11.98 -12.93 -5.64
N PHE A 64 -12.23 -12.34 -4.48
CA PHE A 64 -11.82 -12.93 -3.21
C PHE A 64 -12.63 -14.19 -2.90
N ARG A 65 -11.99 -15.17 -2.26
CA ARG A 65 -12.66 -16.37 -1.75
C ARG A 65 -13.77 -15.98 -0.79
N SER A 66 -14.96 -16.52 -1.03
CA SER A 66 -16.16 -16.21 -0.24
C SER A 66 -16.34 -17.07 1.00
N THR A 67 -15.41 -17.96 1.33
CA THR A 67 -15.48 -18.88 2.49
C THR A 67 -14.47 -18.57 3.58
N GLU A 68 -13.79 -17.43 3.51
CA GLU A 68 -12.77 -16.98 4.48
C GLU A 68 -13.24 -15.72 5.23
N HIS A 69 -12.34 -14.88 5.73
CA HIS A 69 -12.66 -13.66 6.50
C HIS A 69 -13.75 -12.78 5.90
N LEU A 70 -13.78 -12.58 4.57
CA LEU A 70 -14.82 -11.78 3.94
C LEU A 70 -16.21 -12.44 3.92
N ASN A 71 -16.31 -13.74 4.22
CA ASN A 71 -17.57 -14.46 4.39
C ASN A 71 -18.31 -13.99 5.67
N ALA A 72 -17.55 -13.66 6.73
CA ALA A 72 -18.10 -13.59 8.06
C ALA A 72 -18.82 -12.27 8.38
N SER A 73 -18.32 -11.10 7.95
CA SER A 73 -18.95 -9.79 8.26
C SER A 73 -18.34 -8.57 7.54
N GLY A 74 -17.44 -8.78 6.57
CA GLY A 74 -16.73 -7.71 5.87
C GLY A 74 -15.25 -7.64 6.26
N PRO A 75 -14.48 -6.71 5.67
CA PRO A 75 -13.05 -6.61 5.89
C PRO A 75 -12.69 -5.95 7.23
N LEU A 76 -11.42 -6.08 7.62
CA LEU A 76 -10.79 -5.17 8.56
C LEU A 76 -10.68 -3.80 7.90
N THR A 77 -11.08 -2.73 8.59
CA THR A 77 -11.08 -1.39 8.02
C THR A 77 -10.18 -0.45 8.81
N TRP A 78 -9.38 0.33 8.09
CA TRP A 78 -8.67 1.49 8.58
C TRP A 78 -9.26 2.76 7.94
N SER A 79 -9.47 3.80 8.74
CA SER A 79 -9.80 5.14 8.24
C SER A 79 -9.11 6.21 9.07
N PHE A 80 -8.90 7.39 8.50
CA PHE A 80 -8.29 8.50 9.23
C PHE A 80 -8.87 9.85 8.81
N ALA A 81 -9.28 10.67 9.78
CA ALA A 81 -9.94 11.96 9.52
C ALA A 81 -8.97 13.07 9.06
N SER A 82 -7.66 12.80 9.07
CA SER A 82 -6.60 13.72 8.68
C SER A 82 -5.77 13.12 7.56
N ASN A 83 -4.97 13.96 6.88
CA ASN A 83 -3.99 13.45 5.93
C ASN A 83 -2.93 12.62 6.67
N LEU A 84 -2.55 11.49 6.09
CA LEU A 84 -1.41 10.69 6.53
C LEU A 84 -0.25 10.91 5.54
N ALA A 85 0.88 11.40 6.04
CA ALA A 85 2.02 11.71 5.18
C ALA A 85 2.70 10.43 4.67
N ALA A 86 3.28 10.50 3.46
CA ALA A 86 4.15 9.48 2.92
C ALA A 86 5.27 9.14 3.92
N GLY A 87 5.55 7.85 4.07
CA GLY A 87 6.52 7.30 5.01
C GLY A 87 5.96 6.99 6.40
N SER A 88 4.71 7.34 6.69
CA SER A 88 4.07 6.96 7.97
C SER A 88 3.89 5.44 8.05
N VAL A 89 4.29 4.85 9.17
CA VAL A 89 4.04 3.43 9.49
C VAL A 89 2.83 3.32 10.42
N VAL A 90 1.90 2.45 10.06
CA VAL A 90 0.70 2.15 10.85
C VAL A 90 0.73 0.67 11.23
N THR A 91 0.51 0.39 12.51
CA THR A 91 0.48 -0.98 13.04
C THR A 91 -0.94 -1.35 13.44
N TYR A 92 -1.34 -2.56 13.12
CA TYR A 92 -2.56 -3.20 13.62
C TYR A 92 -2.20 -4.11 14.80
N SER A 93 -2.91 -3.93 15.91
CA SER A 93 -2.93 -4.89 17.01
C SER A 93 -4.20 -5.72 16.92
N GLY A 94 -4.04 -7.00 16.59
CA GLY A 94 -5.15 -7.92 16.37
C GLY A 94 -5.70 -8.53 17.66
N LYS A 95 -6.40 -9.66 17.48
CA LYS A 95 -7.04 -10.53 18.48
C LYS A 95 -7.10 -9.97 19.91
N GLY A 96 -8.22 -9.33 20.23
CA GLY A 96 -8.53 -8.79 21.55
C GLY A 96 -8.34 -7.27 21.68
N ALA A 97 -7.38 -6.68 20.97
CA ALA A 97 -7.22 -5.22 20.92
C ALA A 97 -8.05 -4.59 19.79
N ASN A 98 -7.95 -5.13 18.57
CA ASN A 98 -8.61 -4.61 17.36
C ASN A 98 -8.42 -3.10 17.21
N SER A 99 -7.16 -2.66 17.19
CA SER A 99 -6.81 -1.25 17.21
C SER A 99 -5.66 -0.92 16.27
N TRP A 100 -5.69 0.28 15.70
CA TRP A 100 -4.59 0.83 14.92
C TRP A 100 -3.75 1.78 15.78
N SER A 101 -2.44 1.85 15.55
CA SER A 101 -1.57 2.83 16.22
C SER A 101 -1.92 4.27 15.84
N THR A 102 -2.47 4.47 14.65
CA THR A 102 -3.01 5.75 14.15
C THR A 102 -4.18 5.43 13.23
N GLY A 103 -5.24 6.24 13.27
CA GLY A 103 -6.47 5.97 12.54
C GLY A 103 -7.55 5.35 13.43
N THR A 104 -8.65 4.95 12.79
CA THR A 104 -9.84 4.41 13.42
C THR A 104 -10.11 3.01 12.90
N PHE A 105 -10.34 2.09 13.83
CA PHE A 105 -10.72 0.71 13.54
C PHE A 105 -12.18 0.64 13.10
N GLY A 106 -12.45 -0.23 12.14
CA GLY A 106 -13.79 -0.65 11.75
C GLY A 106 -13.79 -2.07 11.17
N GLY A 107 -14.99 -2.62 11.01
CA GLY A 107 -15.17 -3.94 10.42
C GLY A 107 -14.79 -5.08 11.37
N VAL A 108 -14.11 -6.08 10.83
CA VAL A 108 -13.80 -7.35 11.51
C VAL A 108 -12.30 -7.57 11.52
N GLY A 109 -11.73 -8.03 12.64
CA GLY A 109 -10.31 -8.38 12.69
C GLY A 109 -9.99 -9.63 11.87
N MET A 110 -8.76 -9.69 11.33
CA MET A 110 -8.23 -10.87 10.63
C MET A 110 -7.81 -11.97 11.61
N SER A 111 -7.70 -13.20 11.11
CA SER A 111 -7.21 -14.35 11.88
C SER A 111 -6.14 -15.05 11.05
N LEU A 112 -4.91 -14.55 11.19
CA LEU A 112 -3.78 -14.98 10.37
C LEU A 112 -3.31 -16.38 10.78
N SER A 113 -3.03 -17.23 9.80
CA SER A 113 -2.60 -18.62 9.96
C SER A 113 -1.09 -18.77 9.80
N ASN A 114 -0.50 -19.60 10.66
CA ASN A 114 0.90 -20.03 10.56
C ASN A 114 1.10 -21.20 9.56
N ASP A 115 0.03 -21.73 8.96
CA ASP A 115 0.10 -22.68 7.85
C ASP A 115 0.07 -21.99 6.46
N GLY A 116 -0.04 -20.65 6.44
CA GLY A 116 -0.06 -19.83 5.24
C GLY A 116 -1.24 -18.87 5.22
N ASP A 117 -0.99 -17.62 4.85
CA ASP A 117 -2.05 -16.63 4.65
C ASP A 117 -1.60 -15.44 3.79
N GLN A 118 -2.58 -14.60 3.47
CA GLN A 118 -2.42 -13.36 2.73
C GLN A 118 -2.80 -12.15 3.59
N ILE A 119 -2.29 -10.98 3.25
CA ILE A 119 -2.88 -9.69 3.61
C ILE A 119 -2.99 -8.86 2.33
N PHE A 120 -4.22 -8.69 1.87
CA PHE A 120 -4.55 -7.75 0.80
C PHE A 120 -5.04 -6.43 1.36
N ALA A 121 -4.61 -5.33 0.75
CA ALA A 121 -5.11 -3.99 0.99
C ALA A 121 -5.86 -3.47 -0.24
N TYR A 122 -7.04 -2.90 -0.03
CA TYR A 122 -7.87 -2.37 -1.12
C TYR A 122 -8.82 -1.26 -0.68
N GLU A 123 -9.25 -0.42 -1.62
CA GLU A 123 -10.40 0.48 -1.43
C GLU A 123 -11.66 -0.11 -2.08
N GLY A 124 -12.83 0.44 -1.73
CA GLY A 124 -14.11 0.02 -2.31
C GLY A 124 -14.73 -1.17 -1.57
N SER A 125 -15.56 -1.94 -2.26
CA SER A 125 -16.25 -3.11 -1.67
C SER A 125 -15.55 -4.42 -2.05
N LYS A 126 -15.78 -5.49 -1.29
CA LYS A 126 -15.27 -6.83 -1.63
C LYS A 126 -15.71 -7.34 -3.00
N SER A 127 -16.82 -6.84 -3.55
CA SER A 127 -17.33 -7.22 -4.88
C SER A 127 -16.74 -6.38 -6.01
N SER A 128 -16.11 -5.24 -5.69
CA SER A 128 -15.47 -4.34 -6.65
C SER A 128 -14.25 -3.68 -6.01
N PRO A 129 -13.23 -4.46 -5.63
CA PRO A 129 -12.07 -3.95 -4.90
C PRO A 129 -11.12 -3.19 -5.83
N SER A 130 -10.65 -2.02 -5.39
CA SER A 130 -9.48 -1.34 -5.95
C SER A 130 -8.25 -1.78 -5.17
N LEU A 131 -7.55 -2.80 -5.67
CA LEU A 131 -6.41 -3.40 -4.98
C LEU A 131 -5.19 -2.47 -4.95
N ILE A 132 -4.57 -2.35 -3.78
CA ILE A 132 -3.41 -1.50 -3.54
C ILE A 132 -2.16 -2.35 -3.36
N TYR A 133 -2.20 -3.39 -2.53
CA TYR A 133 -1.04 -4.20 -2.18
C TYR A 133 -1.45 -5.60 -1.73
N GLY A 134 -0.56 -6.58 -1.87
CA GLY A 134 -0.72 -7.93 -1.31
C GLY A 134 0.58 -8.46 -0.68
N LEU A 135 0.46 -9.12 0.46
CA LEU A 135 1.56 -9.89 1.06
C LEU A 135 1.09 -11.33 1.25
N GLN A 136 1.93 -12.30 0.90
CA GLN A 136 1.78 -13.70 1.30
C GLN A 136 2.89 -14.06 2.28
N PHE A 137 2.57 -14.91 3.25
CA PHE A 137 3.53 -15.43 4.22
C PHE A 137 3.14 -16.84 4.70
N ALA A 138 3.95 -17.41 5.60
CA ALA A 138 3.78 -18.73 6.20
C ALA A 138 3.60 -19.89 5.20
N HIS A 139 3.96 -19.71 3.92
CA HIS A 139 3.83 -20.76 2.90
C HIS A 139 4.93 -20.67 1.84
N SER A 140 5.65 -21.79 1.65
CA SER A 140 6.81 -21.88 0.75
C SER A 140 6.54 -21.48 -0.71
N THR A 141 5.35 -21.80 -1.23
CA THR A 141 4.96 -21.44 -2.61
C THR A 141 3.96 -20.30 -2.68
N GLY A 142 3.43 -19.80 -1.55
CA GLY A 142 2.04 -19.32 -1.37
C GLY A 142 1.39 -18.36 -2.38
N ILE A 143 2.16 -17.74 -3.29
CA ILE A 143 1.61 -17.08 -4.48
C ILE A 143 1.64 -18.05 -5.66
N ILE A 144 0.46 -18.41 -6.15
CA ILE A 144 0.34 -19.18 -7.38
C ILE A 144 0.01 -18.26 -8.56
N ALA A 145 0.72 -18.44 -9.67
CA ALA A 145 0.46 -17.68 -10.89
C ALA A 145 -0.78 -18.22 -11.61
N ALA A 146 -1.64 -17.32 -12.10
CA ALA A 146 -2.73 -17.67 -13.00
C ALA A 146 -2.19 -18.47 -14.21
N PRO A 147 -2.96 -19.43 -14.79
CA PRO A 147 -4.41 -19.63 -14.63
C PRO A 147 -4.81 -20.63 -13.54
N THR A 148 -3.89 -21.12 -12.72
CA THR A 148 -4.27 -22.02 -11.61
C THR A 148 -5.00 -21.23 -10.54
N VAL A 149 -6.25 -21.57 -10.28
CA VAL A 149 -7.06 -20.97 -9.20
C VAL A 149 -6.57 -21.49 -7.85
N SER A 150 -6.44 -20.61 -6.86
CA SER A 150 -6.12 -21.02 -5.50
C SER A 150 -7.24 -21.88 -4.99
N ASP A 151 -6.93 -23.11 -4.60
CA ASP A 151 -7.88 -24.06 -4.03
C ASP A 151 -7.81 -24.11 -2.49
N SER A 152 -6.83 -23.42 -1.90
CA SER A 152 -6.60 -23.36 -0.45
C SER A 152 -6.69 -21.94 0.11
N THR A 153 -7.01 -21.84 1.41
CA THR A 153 -6.95 -20.59 2.16
C THR A 153 -5.51 -20.15 2.45
N HIS A 154 -4.54 -21.09 2.35
CA HIS A 154 -3.13 -20.84 2.63
C HIS A 154 -2.33 -20.31 1.44
N THR A 155 -2.97 -20.20 0.27
CA THR A 155 -2.36 -19.75 -0.98
C THR A 155 -3.27 -18.76 -1.67
N THR A 156 -2.72 -17.94 -2.55
CA THR A 156 -3.49 -16.96 -3.31
C THR A 156 -3.00 -16.83 -4.74
N ASN A 157 -3.91 -16.50 -5.64
CA ASN A 157 -3.54 -15.99 -6.96
C ASN A 157 -2.98 -14.57 -6.85
N VAL A 158 -2.22 -14.15 -7.86
CA VAL A 158 -1.92 -12.72 -8.09
C VAL A 158 -3.12 -12.08 -8.77
N PRO A 159 -3.82 -11.12 -8.14
CA PRO A 159 -4.86 -10.37 -8.83
C PRO A 159 -4.31 -9.62 -10.04
N GLY A 160 -5.08 -9.50 -11.12
CA GLY A 160 -4.61 -8.83 -12.35
C GLY A 160 -4.21 -7.36 -12.19
N ALA A 161 -4.62 -6.69 -11.11
CA ALA A 161 -4.19 -5.34 -10.77
C ALA A 161 -2.80 -5.31 -10.10
N LEU A 162 -2.39 -6.39 -9.42
CA LEU A 162 -1.12 -6.49 -8.72
C LEU A 162 -0.08 -7.25 -9.55
N SER A 163 1.18 -7.10 -9.17
CA SER A 163 2.31 -7.71 -9.87
C SER A 163 3.46 -7.98 -8.91
N VAL A 164 3.93 -9.23 -8.92
CA VAL A 164 5.15 -9.63 -8.21
C VAL A 164 6.37 -8.91 -8.79
N ALA A 165 6.44 -8.76 -10.10
CA ALA A 165 7.55 -8.07 -10.77
C ALA A 165 7.60 -6.57 -10.44
N ALA A 166 6.44 -5.95 -10.20
CA ALA A 166 6.35 -4.55 -9.79
C ALA A 166 6.47 -4.35 -8.27
N GLY A 167 6.62 -5.42 -7.49
CA GLY A 167 6.68 -5.35 -6.02
C GLY A 167 5.38 -4.93 -5.34
N THR A 168 4.25 -4.97 -6.04
CA THR A 168 2.91 -4.68 -5.45
C THR A 168 2.25 -5.90 -4.85
N MET A 169 2.88 -7.06 -5.04
CA MET A 169 2.58 -8.29 -4.31
C MET A 169 3.87 -9.05 -4.04
N PHE A 170 4.01 -9.64 -2.85
CA PHE A 170 5.24 -10.32 -2.45
C PHE A 170 4.96 -11.53 -1.56
N ASN A 171 5.70 -12.63 -1.75
CA ASN A 171 5.71 -13.77 -0.82
C ASN A 171 6.98 -13.72 0.02
N VAL A 172 6.82 -13.59 1.35
CA VAL A 172 7.94 -13.58 2.29
C VAL A 172 8.57 -14.98 2.41
N GLY A 173 7.77 -16.03 2.26
CA GLY A 173 8.19 -17.42 2.37
C GLY A 173 7.49 -18.18 3.50
N ASN A 174 8.10 -19.26 3.95
CA ASN A 174 7.52 -20.21 4.91
C ASN A 174 7.90 -19.86 6.36
N PHE A 175 7.48 -18.67 6.79
CA PHE A 175 7.75 -18.14 8.12
C PHE A 175 6.48 -17.51 8.69
N ASP A 176 6.18 -17.84 9.95
CA ASP A 176 4.97 -17.48 10.69
C ASP A 176 4.98 -15.98 11.04
N ASP A 177 6.18 -15.45 11.26
CA ASP A 177 6.45 -14.07 11.64
C ASP A 177 7.50 -13.44 10.74
N GLY A 178 7.36 -12.14 10.49
CA GLY A 178 8.41 -11.41 9.79
C GLY A 178 8.24 -9.91 9.81
N TYR A 179 9.35 -9.21 9.65
CA TYR A 179 9.37 -7.77 9.44
C TYR A 179 10.46 -7.36 8.44
N TYR A 180 10.17 -6.27 7.73
CA TYR A 180 11.09 -5.65 6.80
C TYR A 180 12.22 -4.91 7.54
N SER A 181 13.46 -5.19 7.14
CA SER A 181 14.69 -4.67 7.75
C SER A 181 15.63 -4.00 6.74
N GLY A 182 15.16 -3.72 5.52
CA GLY A 182 15.91 -3.06 4.45
C GLY A 182 15.97 -1.53 4.54
N ILE A 183 16.17 -0.89 3.39
CA ILE A 183 16.25 0.57 3.27
C ILE A 183 14.92 1.24 3.63
N THR A 184 14.98 2.36 4.36
CA THR A 184 13.80 3.15 4.71
C THR A 184 13.87 4.57 4.14
N THR A 185 14.70 4.78 3.13
CA THR A 185 14.85 6.06 2.42
C THR A 185 14.98 5.79 0.93
N GLY A 186 14.14 6.45 0.13
CA GLY A 186 14.13 6.28 -1.32
C GLY A 186 12.79 6.67 -1.92
N SER A 187 12.70 6.58 -3.24
CA SER A 187 11.44 6.77 -3.96
C SER A 187 10.46 5.62 -3.67
N LYS A 188 9.17 5.84 -3.95
CA LYS A 188 8.13 4.78 -3.90
C LYS A 188 8.58 3.49 -4.60
N THR A 189 9.15 3.60 -5.80
CA THR A 189 9.60 2.45 -6.59
C THR A 189 10.79 1.72 -5.95
N GLU A 190 11.78 2.45 -5.45
CA GLU A 190 12.93 1.84 -4.77
C GLU A 190 12.51 1.14 -3.48
N LEU A 191 11.62 1.75 -2.71
CA LEU A 191 11.08 1.17 -1.49
C LEU A 191 10.23 -0.07 -1.77
N LEU A 192 9.33 -0.04 -2.76
CA LEU A 192 8.56 -1.22 -3.18
C LEU A 192 9.48 -2.37 -3.59
N SER A 193 10.48 -2.09 -4.45
CA SER A 193 11.44 -3.11 -4.89
C SER A 193 12.21 -3.69 -3.71
N ALA A 194 12.60 -2.87 -2.74
CA ALA A 194 13.32 -3.33 -1.58
C ALA A 194 12.40 -4.16 -0.65
N ILE A 195 11.16 -3.73 -0.42
CA ILE A 195 10.16 -4.45 0.39
C ILE A 195 9.80 -5.78 -0.28
N SER A 196 9.74 -5.87 -1.60
CA SER A 196 9.48 -7.11 -2.33
C SER A 196 10.73 -7.98 -2.54
N THR A 197 11.78 -7.80 -1.73
CA THR A 197 13.03 -8.57 -1.81
C THR A 197 13.22 -9.36 -0.52
N ALA A 198 13.19 -10.70 -0.61
CA ALA A 198 13.25 -11.60 0.54
C ALA A 198 14.47 -11.40 1.46
N SER A 199 15.64 -11.04 0.90
CA SER A 199 16.85 -10.79 1.71
C SER A 199 16.76 -9.55 2.60
N ASN A 200 15.75 -8.70 2.42
CA ASN A 200 15.50 -7.51 3.23
C ASN A 200 14.47 -7.77 4.34
N TRP A 201 14.14 -9.04 4.60
CA TRP A 201 13.22 -9.44 5.67
C TRP A 201 13.95 -10.26 6.72
N THR A 202 13.62 -9.96 7.98
CA THR A 202 13.93 -10.83 9.11
C THR A 202 12.66 -11.61 9.42
N ALA A 203 12.68 -12.93 9.22
CA ALA A 203 11.50 -13.78 9.35
C ALA A 203 11.84 -15.11 10.05
N GLY A 204 10.85 -15.69 10.72
CA GLY A 204 10.93 -16.92 11.50
C GLY A 204 9.60 -17.19 12.21
N ASN A 205 9.65 -17.53 13.51
CA ASN A 205 8.49 -17.90 14.31
C ASN A 205 8.20 -16.95 15.49
N ASN A 206 9.01 -15.90 15.73
CA ASN A 206 8.79 -14.93 16.82
C ASN A 206 9.33 -13.51 16.49
N GLU A 207 9.73 -13.29 15.24
CA GLU A 207 10.56 -12.17 14.81
C GLU A 207 9.83 -10.84 14.97
N PHE A 208 8.51 -10.83 14.82
CA PHE A 208 7.70 -9.62 14.94
C PHE A 208 7.83 -8.98 16.33
N ALA A 209 7.83 -9.79 17.40
CA ALA A 209 7.96 -9.30 18.77
C ALA A 209 9.33 -8.67 19.06
N THR A 210 10.35 -9.02 18.27
CA THR A 210 11.72 -8.49 18.37
C THR A 210 12.03 -7.42 17.32
N SER A 211 11.01 -6.98 16.58
CA SER A 211 11.17 -6.05 15.47
C SER A 211 11.88 -4.75 15.89
N ASN A 212 12.90 -4.38 15.13
CA ASN A 212 13.61 -3.10 15.25
C ASN A 212 13.31 -2.16 14.07
N TRP A 213 12.26 -2.48 13.32
CA TRP A 213 11.79 -1.70 12.17
C TRP A 213 11.53 -0.24 12.54
N LYS A 214 11.72 0.65 11.56
CA LYS A 214 11.57 2.08 11.78
C LYS A 214 10.09 2.44 11.89
N ALA A 215 9.77 3.34 12.82
CA ALA A 215 8.43 3.92 12.95
C ALA A 215 8.04 4.84 11.78
N SER A 216 9.00 5.15 10.88
CA SER A 216 8.75 5.91 9.66
C SER A 216 9.82 5.68 8.60
N PHE A 217 9.44 5.94 7.35
CA PHE A 217 10.30 5.93 6.16
C PHE A 217 10.44 7.37 5.66
N ALA A 218 11.52 7.65 4.92
CA ALA A 218 11.73 8.90 4.19
C ALA A 218 11.46 8.66 2.70
N VAL A 219 10.20 8.85 2.29
CA VAL A 219 9.80 8.72 0.89
C VAL A 219 10.22 9.99 0.15
N THR A 220 11.13 9.85 -0.81
CA THR A 220 11.59 10.97 -1.62
C THR A 220 10.64 11.17 -2.80
N ALA A 221 10.28 12.43 -3.06
CA ALA A 221 9.56 12.77 -4.28
C ALA A 221 10.45 12.43 -5.49
N VAL A 222 9.92 11.65 -6.42
CA VAL A 222 10.55 11.48 -7.73
C VAL A 222 10.32 12.81 -8.48
N PRO A 223 11.35 13.47 -9.03
CA PRO A 223 11.14 14.63 -9.87
C PRO A 223 10.22 14.24 -11.02
N GLU A 224 9.06 14.87 -11.11
CA GLU A 224 8.04 14.45 -12.07
C GLU A 224 8.55 14.56 -13.52
N PRO A 225 8.05 13.73 -14.46
CA PRO A 225 8.39 13.82 -15.88
C PRO A 225 8.23 15.24 -16.44
N GLU A 226 7.29 16.01 -15.89
CA GLU A 226 7.04 17.41 -16.24
C GLU A 226 8.24 18.31 -15.94
N THR A 227 8.97 18.06 -14.85
CA THR A 227 10.20 18.79 -14.52
C THR A 227 11.28 18.53 -15.58
N TYR A 228 11.37 17.29 -16.07
CA TYR A 228 12.29 16.95 -17.17
C TYR A 228 11.82 17.54 -18.50
N ALA A 229 10.52 17.52 -18.80
CA ALA A 229 9.96 18.14 -20.00
C ALA A 229 10.19 19.67 -20.00
N MET A 230 10.01 20.32 -18.86
CA MET A 230 10.25 21.76 -18.67
C MET A 230 11.74 22.11 -18.74
N LEU A 231 12.62 21.27 -18.18
CA LEU A 231 14.07 21.40 -18.33
C LEU A 231 14.48 21.29 -19.80
N MET A 232 13.98 20.28 -20.51
CA MET A 232 14.27 20.07 -21.93
C MET A 232 13.69 21.17 -22.82
N ALA A 233 12.47 21.65 -22.51
CA ALA A 233 11.89 22.82 -23.17
C ALA A 233 12.73 24.08 -22.92
N GLY A 234 13.21 24.28 -21.68
CA GLY A 234 14.13 25.35 -21.31
C GLY A 234 15.46 25.29 -22.07
N LEU A 235 16.07 24.12 -22.16
CA LEU A 235 17.30 23.89 -22.93
C LEU A 235 17.08 24.09 -24.43
N GLY A 236 15.93 23.66 -24.97
CA GLY A 236 15.53 23.91 -26.35
C GLY A 236 15.40 25.40 -26.66
N LEU A 237 14.78 26.17 -25.77
CA LEU A 237 14.67 27.63 -25.85
C LEU A 237 16.04 28.31 -25.80
N LEU A 238 16.92 27.91 -24.88
CA LEU A 238 18.29 28.44 -24.79
C LEU A 238 19.12 28.14 -26.03
N GLY A 239 19.03 26.92 -26.57
CA GLY A 239 19.66 26.55 -27.84
C GLY A 239 19.15 27.38 -29.02
N PHE A 240 17.84 27.66 -29.08
CA PHE A 240 17.25 28.52 -30.10
C PHE A 240 17.73 29.97 -30.01
N VAL A 241 17.80 30.54 -28.79
CA VAL A 241 18.31 31.89 -28.55
C VAL A 241 19.79 32.01 -28.91
N ALA A 242 20.62 31.04 -28.50
CA ALA A 242 22.04 31.00 -28.85
C ALA A 242 22.26 30.91 -30.38
N ARG A 243 21.41 30.14 -31.08
CA ARG A 243 21.44 30.05 -32.56
C ARG A 243 21.08 31.38 -33.23
N ARG A 244 20.10 32.14 -32.70
CA ARG A 244 19.75 33.46 -33.23
C ARG A 244 20.89 34.46 -33.08
N LYS A 245 21.59 34.46 -31.95
CA LYS A 245 22.74 35.35 -31.71
C LYS A 245 23.95 35.07 -32.59
N LYS A 246 24.13 33.83 -33.09
CA LYS A 246 25.20 33.50 -34.05
C LYS A 246 24.90 33.91 -35.50
N LYS A 247 23.64 34.27 -35.81
CA LYS A 247 23.20 34.66 -37.16
C LYS A 247 23.01 36.18 -37.33
N ALA A 248 23.19 36.94 -36.25
CA ALA A 248 23.24 38.40 -36.24
C ALA A 248 24.70 38.83 -36.06
#